data_AF-A0A355DGQ6-F1
#
_entry.id   AF-A0A355DGQ6-F1
#
_cell.length_a   1.000
_cell.length_b   1.000
_cell.length_c   1.000
_cell.angle_alpha   90.00
_cell.angle_beta   90.00
_cell.angle_gamma   90.00
#
_symmetry.space_group_name_H-M   'P 1'
#
loop_
_entity.id
_entity.type
_entity.pdbx_description
1 polymer ?
#
loop_
_entity_poly.entity_id
_entity_poly.type
_entity_poly.pdbx_seq_one_letter_code
_entity_poly.pdbx_strand_id
1 'polypeptide(L)'
;QRQHRLARLLEEQPVSNQPQLVDLLAAEGIAATQATVSRDLDELGAVKVRVPGGVSVYAIPELPSDRVAPENQLKRVMGEWVVEVAPSANLV
;
A
#
# COMPACT_ATOMS: atom_id res chain seq x y z
N GLN A 1 4.08 -13.98 9.33
CA GLN A 1 3.86 -15.02 8.29
C GLN A 1 2.62 -14.72 7.44
N ARG A 2 1.42 -14.58 8.03
CA ARG A 2 0.19 -14.24 7.29
C ARG A 2 0.27 -12.94 6.49
N GLN A 3 0.69 -11.83 7.11
CA GLN A 3 0.85 -10.53 6.43
C GLN A 3 1.78 -10.60 5.21
N HIS A 4 2.91 -11.30 5.33
CA HIS A 4 3.83 -11.50 4.21
C HIS A 4 3.17 -12.29 3.06
N ARG A 5 2.35 -13.30 3.37
CA ARG A 5 1.58 -14.01 2.35
C ARG A 5 0.49 -13.15 1.74
N LEU A 6 -0.22 -12.38 2.55
CA LEU A 6 -1.24 -11.44 2.07
C LEU A 6 -0.62 -10.42 1.10
N ALA A 7 0.55 -9.87 1.42
CA ALA A 7 1.28 -8.96 0.52
C ALA A 7 1.61 -9.63 -0.82
N ARG A 8 2.17 -10.85 -0.78
CA ARG A 8 2.46 -11.63 -1.99
C ARG A 8 1.20 -11.93 -2.82
N LEU A 9 0.09 -12.29 -2.20
CA LEU A 9 -1.17 -12.54 -2.90
C LEU A 9 -1.70 -11.29 -3.63
N LEU A 10 -1.47 -10.10 -3.07
CA LEU A 10 -1.83 -8.84 -3.71
C LEU A 10 -0.89 -8.46 -4.87
N GLU A 11 0.37 -8.91 -4.84
CA GLU A 11 1.33 -8.75 -5.94
C GLU A 11 1.08 -9.76 -7.07
N GLU A 12 0.73 -11.00 -6.73
CA GLU A 12 0.57 -12.11 -7.68
C GLU A 12 -0.73 -12.01 -8.49
N GLN A 13 -1.79 -11.41 -7.93
CA GLN A 13 -3.08 -11.30 -8.61
C GLN A 13 -3.98 -10.14 -8.12
N PRO A 14 -4.84 -9.59 -8.99
CA PRO A 14 -5.82 -8.58 -8.59
C PRO A 14 -6.87 -9.14 -7.63
N VAL A 15 -6.97 -8.57 -6.43
CA VAL A 15 -7.98 -8.95 -5.42
C VAL A 15 -8.94 -7.79 -5.18
N SER A 16 -10.24 -8.03 -5.38
CA SER A 16 -11.26 -6.97 -5.36
C SER A 16 -11.96 -6.79 -4.01
N ASN A 17 -11.94 -7.82 -3.16
CA ASN A 17 -12.67 -7.88 -1.90
C ASN A 17 -11.95 -8.74 -0.85
N GLN A 18 -12.28 -8.52 0.43
CA GLN A 18 -11.64 -9.21 1.56
C GLN A 18 -12.01 -10.70 1.68
N PRO A 19 -13.26 -11.14 1.41
CA PRO A 19 -13.59 -12.57 1.38
C PRO A 19 -12.70 -13.38 0.43
N GLN A 20 -12.39 -12.82 -0.75
CA GLN A 20 -11.45 -13.44 -1.69
C GLN A 20 -10.07 -13.68 -1.06
N LEU A 21 -9.54 -12.75 -0.25
CA LEU A 21 -8.28 -12.96 0.48
C LEU A 21 -8.38 -14.05 1.55
N VAL A 22 -9.52 -14.19 2.21
CA VAL A 22 -9.75 -15.27 3.17
C VAL A 22 -9.68 -16.63 2.48
N ASP A 23 -10.34 -16.76 1.33
CA ASP A 23 -10.35 -18.00 0.55
C ASP A 23 -8.95 -18.37 0.03
N LEU A 24 -8.20 -17.37 -0.45
CA LEU A 24 -6.82 -17.56 -0.91
C LEU A 24 -5.88 -18.00 0.21
N LEU A 25 -5.98 -17.36 1.38
CA LEU A 25 -5.21 -17.75 2.56
C LEU A 25 -5.58 -19.16 3.03
N ALA A 26 -6.87 -19.51 3.00
CA ALA A 26 -7.33 -20.84 3.37
C ALA A 26 -6.80 -21.93 2.41
N ALA A 27 -6.70 -21.63 1.12
CA ALA A 27 -6.10 -22.54 0.12
C ALA A 27 -4.61 -22.82 0.39
N GLU A 28 -3.90 -21.90 1.04
CA GLU A 28 -2.53 -22.08 1.52
C GLU A 28 -2.44 -22.66 2.94
N GLY A 29 -3.56 -23.07 3.54
CA GLY A 29 -3.62 -23.60 4.91
C GLY A 29 -3.49 -22.55 6.01
N ILE A 30 -3.67 -21.26 5.67
CA ILE A 30 -3.63 -20.15 6.63
C ILE A 30 -5.05 -19.78 7.04
N ALA A 31 -5.42 -20.11 8.27
CA ALA A 31 -6.71 -19.72 8.82
C ALA A 31 -6.77 -18.20 9.02
N ALA A 32 -7.75 -17.55 8.38
CA ALA A 32 -8.02 -16.13 8.53
C ALA A 32 -9.53 -15.88 8.49
N THR A 33 -9.97 -14.81 9.15
CA THR A 33 -11.33 -14.27 9.04
C THR A 33 -11.30 -12.92 8.34
N GLN A 34 -12.46 -12.44 7.89
CA GLN A 34 -12.57 -11.10 7.32
C GLN A 34 -12.02 -10.01 8.26
N ALA A 35 -12.29 -10.11 9.56
CA ALA A 35 -11.79 -9.15 10.56
C ALA A 35 -10.26 -9.13 10.63
N THR A 36 -9.62 -10.30 10.62
CA THR A 36 -8.16 -10.40 10.64
C THR A 36 -7.53 -9.93 9.32
N VAL A 37 -8.17 -10.20 8.18
CA VAL A 37 -7.72 -9.72 6.87
C VAL A 37 -7.84 -8.21 6.76
N SER A 38 -8.95 -7.62 7.23
CA SER A 38 -9.12 -6.17 7.25
C SER A 38 -8.02 -5.49 8.05
N ARG A 39 -7.76 -5.99 9.26
CA ARG A 39 -6.69 -5.46 10.12
C ARG A 39 -5.31 -5.57 9.46
N ASP A 40 -5.02 -6.68 8.79
CA ASP A 40 -3.74 -6.83 8.07
C ASP A 40 -3.60 -5.88 6.90
N LEU A 41 -4.67 -5.67 6.13
CA LEU A 41 -4.67 -4.69 5.05
C LEU A 41 -4.39 -3.28 5.59
N ASP A 42 -5.00 -2.93 6.72
CA ASP A 42 -4.76 -1.64 7.39
C ASP A 42 -3.30 -1.53 7.89
N GLU A 43 -2.78 -2.57 8.54
CA GLU A 43 -1.40 -2.62 9.06
C GLU A 43 -0.34 -2.61 7.92
N LEU A 44 -0.66 -3.22 6.78
CA LEU A 44 0.18 -3.19 5.57
C LEU A 44 0.03 -1.89 4.75
N GLY A 45 -0.91 -1.01 5.11
CA GLY A 45 -1.19 0.21 4.35
C GLY A 45 -1.77 -0.06 2.96
N ALA A 46 -2.45 -1.19 2.77
CA ALA A 46 -3.08 -1.54 1.52
C ALA A 46 -4.21 -0.57 1.17
N VAL A 47 -4.24 -0.12 -0.08
CA VAL A 47 -5.23 0.82 -0.59
C VAL A 47 -6.01 0.21 -1.74
N LYS A 48 -7.24 0.68 -1.93
CA LYS A 48 -8.09 0.24 -3.04
C LYS A 48 -7.84 1.13 -4.26
N VAL A 49 -7.13 0.61 -5.25
CA VAL A 49 -6.78 1.32 -6.50
C VAL A 49 -7.70 0.90 -7.63
N ARG A 50 -8.04 1.84 -8.51
CA ARG A 50 -8.82 1.55 -9.72
C ARG A 50 -7.87 1.21 -10.85
N VAL A 51 -7.97 0.00 -11.37
CA VAL A 51 -7.14 -0.47 -12.49
C VAL A 51 -7.82 -0.23 -13.84
N PRO A 52 -7.07 -0.19 -14.96
CA PRO A 52 -7.65 -0.17 -16.30
C PRO A 52 -8.68 -1.29 -16.46
N GLY A 53 -9.87 -0.96 -16.95
CA GLY A 53 -11.05 -1.85 -16.94
C GLY A 53 -12.07 -1.54 -15.86
N GLY A 54 -11.79 -0.57 -14.97
CA GLY A 54 -12.78 0.00 -14.05
C GLY A 54 -13.04 -0.80 -12.78
N VAL A 55 -12.34 -1.93 -12.60
CA VAL A 55 -12.36 -2.73 -11.39
C VAL A 55 -11.45 -2.08 -10.34
N SER A 56 -11.86 -2.15 -9.07
CA SER A 56 -11.06 -1.66 -7.95
C SER A 56 -10.47 -2.84 -7.18
N VAL A 57 -9.15 -2.83 -6.98
CA VAL A 57 -8.39 -3.91 -6.35
C VAL A 57 -7.57 -3.39 -5.18
N TYR A 58 -7.26 -4.26 -4.23
CA TYR A 58 -6.31 -3.96 -3.16
C TYR A 58 -4.89 -4.00 -3.71
N ALA A 59 -4.09 -3.02 -3.34
CA ALA A 59 -2.66 -2.97 -3.62
C ALA A 59 -1.93 -2.38 -2.41
N ILE A 60 -0.76 -2.92 -2.09
CA ILE A 60 0.15 -2.29 -1.13
C ILE A 60 0.99 -1.31 -1.94
N PRO A 61 0.97 -0.01 -1.63
CA PRO A 61 1.89 0.92 -2.26
C PRO A 61 3.33 0.47 -1.95
N GLU A 62 4.12 0.20 -2.99
CA GLU A 62 5.57 0.16 -2.83
C GLU A 62 6.02 1.52 -2.28
N LEU A 63 7.09 1.54 -1.48
CA LEU A 63 7.53 2.65 -0.63
C LEU A 63 7.29 4.07 -1.21
N PRO A 64 7.14 5.11 -0.36
CA PRO A 64 6.72 6.44 -0.77
C PRO A 64 7.58 7.13 -1.86
N SER A 65 8.73 6.56 -2.24
CA SER A 65 9.55 7.02 -3.37
C SER A 65 8.81 7.05 -4.70
N ASP A 66 7.82 6.18 -4.93
CA ASP A 66 7.08 6.13 -6.20
C ASP A 66 5.84 7.03 -6.22
N ARG A 67 5.47 7.59 -5.07
CA ARG A 67 4.47 8.65 -5.02
C ARG A 67 5.17 9.99 -5.21
N VAL A 68 5.25 10.44 -6.46
CA VAL A 68 5.54 11.85 -6.74
C VAL A 68 4.41 12.67 -6.10
N ALA A 69 4.69 13.32 -4.97
CA ALA A 69 3.76 14.25 -4.37
C ALA A 69 3.47 15.37 -5.39
N PRO A 70 2.20 15.78 -5.57
CA PRO A 70 1.89 16.94 -6.40
C PRO A 70 2.76 18.13 -5.96
N GLU A 71 3.38 18.81 -6.92
CA GLU A 71 4.36 19.87 -6.64
C GLU A 71 3.83 20.92 -5.65
N ASN A 72 2.55 21.27 -5.76
CA ASN A 72 1.88 22.21 -4.88
C ASN A 72 1.78 21.73 -3.42
N GLN A 73 1.55 20.43 -3.21
CA GLN A 73 1.49 19.86 -1.86
C GLN A 73 2.89 19.84 -1.23
N LEU A 74 3.91 19.48 -2.00
CA LEU A 74 5.30 19.49 -1.54
C LEU A 74 5.73 20.92 -1.15
N LYS A 75 5.48 21.90 -2.03
CA LYS A 75 5.76 23.33 -1.74
C LYS A 75 5.10 23.82 -0.47
N ARG A 76 3.82 23.47 -0.25
CA ARG A 76 3.09 23.87 0.95
C ARG A 76 3.73 23.30 2.22
N VAL A 77 3.97 21.99 2.25
CA VAL A 77 4.54 21.32 3.44
C VAL A 77 5.97 21.78 3.69
N MET A 78 6.80 21.90 2.65
CA MET A 78 8.16 22.40 2.83
C MET A 78 8.17 23.85 3.33
N GLY A 79 7.32 24.72 2.79
CA GLY A 79 7.22 26.10 3.27
C GLY A 79 6.66 26.25 4.69
N GLU A 80 5.92 25.26 5.19
CA GLU A 80 5.35 25.27 6.55
C GLU A 80 6.34 24.76 7.60
N TRP A 81 7.23 23.83 7.25
CA TRP A 81 8.03 23.09 8.22
C TRP A 81 9.56 23.21 8.06
N VAL A 82 10.07 23.52 6.86
CA VAL A 82 11.51 23.56 6.60
C VAL A 82 12.07 24.93 6.95
N VAL A 83 13.07 24.96 7.81
CA VAL A 83 13.75 26.21 8.22
C VAL A 83 14.97 26.49 7.35
N GLU A 84 15.75 25.46 7.02
CA GLU A 84 16.97 25.58 6.22
C GLU A 84 17.24 24.28 5.46
N VAL A 85 17.83 24.40 4.26
CA VAL A 85 18.30 23.28 3.43
C VAL A 85 19.76 23.56 3.07
N ALA A 86 20.66 22.65 3.41
CA ALA A 86 22.09 22.79 3.17
C ALA A 86 22.61 21.65 2.26
N PRO A 87 22.98 21.94 1.00
CA PRO A 87 23.47 20.92 0.09
C PRO A 87 24.95 20.57 0.35
N SER A 88 25.31 19.31 0.15
CA SER A 88 26.70 18.83 0.14
C SER A 88 26.88 17.73 -0.90
N ALA A 89 27.58 18.07 -2.00
CA ALA A 89 27.77 17.19 -3.15
C ALA A 89 26.45 16.57 -3.64
N ASN A 90 26.24 15.28 -3.44
CA ASN A 90 25.05 14.54 -3.84
C ASN A 90 24.00 14.40 -2.71
N LEU A 91 24.13 15.18 -1.64
CA LEU A 91 23.20 15.24 -0.51
C LEU A 91 22.50 16.61 -0.49
N VAL A 92 21.20 16.58 -0.24
CA VAL A 92 20.31 17.73 -0.02
C VAL A 92 19.43 17.42 1.19
#